data_AF-A0A3F2V1U0-F1
#
_entry.id   AF-A0A3F2V1U0-F1
#
_cell.length_a   1.000
_cell.length_b   1.000
_cell.length_c   1.000
_cell.angle_alpha   90.00
_cell.angle_beta   90.00
_cell.angle_gamma   90.00
#
_symmetry.space_group_name_H-M   'P 1'
#
loop_
_entity.id
_entity.type
_entity.pdbx_description
1 polymer ?
#
loop_
_entity_poly.entity_id
_entity_poly.type
_entity_poly.pdbx_seq_one_letter_code
_entity_poly.pdbx_strand_id
1 'polypeptide(L)' 'MLKCRDVAHQASDYIDNNMRGWELFRFRLHLFICFYCRRFVRHVRITRDFVRSRPMPKASSAEIETVMKVVQQTRD' A
#
# COMPACT_ATOMS: atom_id res chain seq x y z
N MET A 1 -0.86 -22.96 -0.26
CA MET A 1 0.08 -22.38 -1.24
C MET A 1 -0.50 -21.05 -1.71
N LEU A 2 0.15 -19.93 -1.43
CA LEU A 2 -0.24 -18.63 -2.01
C LEU A 2 0.08 -18.65 -3.50
N LYS A 3 -0.88 -18.26 -4.35
CA LYS A 3 -0.60 -18.08 -5.79
C LYS A 3 0.03 -16.71 -5.99
N CYS A 4 0.86 -16.57 -7.03
CA CYS A 4 1.48 -15.28 -7.37
C CYS A 4 0.45 -14.14 -7.54
N ARG A 5 -0.78 -14.45 -7.95
CA ARG A 5 -1.89 -13.48 -8.04
C ARG A 5 -2.34 -12.97 -6.67
N ASP A 6 -2.46 -13.87 -5.70
CA ASP A 6 -2.88 -13.50 -4.33
C ASP A 6 -1.81 -12.59 -3.70
N VAL A 7 -0.54 -12.85 -4.02
CA VAL A 7 0.59 -12.00 -3.63
C VAL A 7 0.50 -10.60 -4.24
N ALA A 8 0.06 -10.48 -5.49
CA ALA A 8 -0.12 -9.18 -6.13
C ALA A 8 -1.26 -8.37 -5.49
N HIS A 9 -2.37 -9.00 -5.12
CA HIS A 9 -3.47 -8.34 -4.42
C HIS A 9 -3.06 -7.88 -3.01
N GLN A 10 -2.37 -8.73 -2.28
CA GLN A 10 -1.91 -8.46 -0.91
C GLN A 10 -0.61 -7.64 -0.85
N ALA A 11 0.02 -7.34 -1.99
CA ALA A 11 1.28 -6.60 -2.04
C ALA A 11 1.12 -5.19 -1.49
N SER A 12 0.00 -4.51 -1.78
CA SER A 12 -0.29 -3.18 -1.24
C SER A 12 -0.44 -3.22 0.28
N ASP A 13 -1.22 -4.16 0.82
CA ASP A 13 -1.39 -4.34 2.27
C ASP A 13 -0.08 -4.69 2.98
N TYR A 14 0.77 -5.50 2.34
CA TYR A 14 2.11 -5.81 2.83
C TYR A 14 3.02 -4.56 2.83
N ILE A 15 2.96 -3.75 1.78
CA ILE A 15 3.72 -2.51 1.60
C ILE A 15 3.29 -1.45 2.61
N ASP A 16 2.01 -1.44 2.98
CA ASP A 16 1.41 -0.54 3.97
C ASP A 16 1.42 -1.12 5.41
N ASN A 17 2.13 -2.22 5.65
CA ASN A 17 2.27 -2.89 6.96
C ASN A 17 0.94 -3.31 7.61
N ASN A 18 -0.11 -3.55 6.82
CA ASN A 18 -1.43 -3.92 7.33
C ASN A 18 -1.57 -5.43 7.62
N MET A 19 -0.58 -6.24 7.22
CA MET A 19 -0.56 -7.69 7.46
C MET A 19 0.15 -8.04 8.77
N ARG A 20 -0.53 -8.75 9.68
CA ARG A 20 0.02 -9.17 10.99
C ARG A 20 -0.07 -10.69 11.19
N GLY A 21 0.93 -11.25 11.87
CA GLY A 21 0.94 -12.67 12.27
C GLY A 21 1.35 -13.66 11.17
N TRP A 22 0.60 -14.75 11.04
CA TRP A 22 0.96 -15.89 10.18
C TRP A 22 0.92 -15.59 8.68
N GLU A 23 0.08 -14.66 8.25
CA GLU A 23 0.00 -14.25 6.84
C GLU A 23 1.28 -13.56 6.39
N LEU A 24 1.83 -12.69 7.24
CA LEU A 24 3.11 -12.01 6.99
C LEU A 24 4.27 -13.00 6.82
N PHE A 25 4.29 -14.05 7.65
CA PHE A 25 5.31 -15.10 7.57
C PHE A 25 5.18 -15.91 6.27
N ARG A 26 3.96 -16.33 5.90
CA ARG A 26 3.68 -17.05 4.64
C ARG A 26 4.03 -16.22 3.41
N PHE A 27 3.75 -14.92 3.46
CA PHE A 27 4.08 -13.98 2.40
C PHE A 27 5.60 -13.80 2.22
N ARG A 28 6.33 -13.64 3.34
CA ARG A 28 7.80 -13.58 3.34
C ARG A 28 8.43 -14.87 2.80
N LEU A 29 7.93 -16.03 3.22
CA LEU A 29 8.39 -17.32 2.70
C LEU A 29 8.16 -17.44 1.19
N HIS A 30 6.99 -17.02 0.71
CA HIS A 30 6.69 -17.03 -0.73
C HIS A 30 7.63 -16.10 -1.52
N LEU A 31 7.89 -14.88 -1.03
CA LEU A 31 8.83 -13.95 -1.63
C LEU A 31 10.28 -14.46 -1.64
N PHE A 32 10.63 -15.31 -0.67
CA PHE A 32 11.94 -15.95 -0.61
C PHE A 32 12.10 -17.01 -1.69
N ILE A 33 11.03 -17.76 -2.00
CA ILE A 33 11.03 -18.84 -2.99
C ILE A 33 10.80 -18.32 -4.42
N CYS A 34 9.88 -17.35 -4.59
CA CYS A 34 9.45 -16.86 -5.90
C CYS A 34 10.15 -15.54 -6.27
N PHE A 35 11.15 -15.63 -7.15
CA PHE A 35 11.92 -14.48 -7.62
C PHE A 35 11.07 -13.43 -8.36
N TYR A 36 10.07 -13.88 -9.14
CA TYR A 36 9.17 -12.98 -9.87
C TYR A 36 8.35 -12.10 -8.93
N CYS A 37 7.76 -12.69 -7.88
CA CYS A 37 7.03 -11.94 -6.86
C CYS A 37 7.95 -10.98 -6.11
N ARG A 38 9.20 -11.38 -5.82
CA ARG A 38 10.19 -10.50 -5.21
C ARG A 38 10.50 -9.29 -6.09
N ARG A 39 10.66 -9.49 -7.41
CA ARG A 39 10.89 -8.40 -8.37
C ARG A 39 9.67 -7.49 -8.46
N PHE A 40 8.46 -8.06 -8.53
CA PHE A 40 7.21 -7.29 -8.54
C PHE A 40 7.09 -6.39 -7.30
N VAL A 41 7.21 -6.94 -6.09
CA VAL A 41 7.11 -6.15 -4.84
C VAL A 41 8.17 -5.05 -4.77
N ARG A 42 9.39 -5.31 -5.28
CA ARG A 42 10.43 -4.28 -5.38
C ARG A 42 10.01 -3.13 -6.31
N HIS A 43 9.44 -3.43 -7.48
CA HIS A 43 8.98 -2.40 -8.42
C HIS A 43 7.88 -1.55 -7.78
N VAL A 44 6.89 -2.17 -7.13
CA VAL A 44 5.81 -1.43 -6.46
C VAL A 44 6.36 -0.53 -5.34
N ARG A 45 7.33 -1.03 -4.55
CA ARG A 45 7.99 -0.24 -3.51
C ARG A 45 8.72 0.98 -4.08
N ILE A 46 9.47 0.82 -5.17
CA ILE A 46 10.16 1.93 -5.85
C ILE A 46 9.15 2.97 -6.34
N THR A 47 8.07 2.53 -7.00
CA THR A 47 7.02 3.44 -7.47
C THR A 47 6.38 4.21 -6.32
N ARG A 48 6.05 3.53 -5.21
CA ARG A 48 5.50 4.18 -4.01
C ARG A 48 6.46 5.21 -3.43
N ASP A 49 7.72 4.84 -3.25
CA ASP A 49 8.73 5.71 -2.65
C ASP A 49 9.01 6.92 -3.55
N PHE A 50 8.99 6.74 -4.87
CA PHE A 50 9.07 7.82 -5.85
C PHE A 50 7.87 8.77 -5.81
N VAL A 51 6.66 8.25 -5.64
CA VAL A 51 5.46 9.09 -5.49
C VAL A 51 5.52 9.86 -4.16
N ARG A 52 5.96 9.23 -3.07
CA ARG A 52 6.10 9.87 -1.75
C ARG A 52 7.24 10.89 -1.67
N SER A 53 8.31 10.74 -2.46
CA SER A 53 9.43 11.68 -2.47
C SER A 53 9.14 12.96 -3.26
N ARG A 54 8.05 13.00 -4.03
CA ARG A 54 7.59 14.22 -4.68
C ARG A 54 7.13 15.22 -3.61
N PRO A 55 7.50 16.50 -3.72
CA PRO A 55 6.93 17.54 -2.88
C PRO A 55 5.44 17.65 -3.20
N MET A 56 4.62 17.01 -2.37
CA MET A 56 3.18 17.14 -2.44
C MET A 56 2.83 18.49 -1.80
N PRO A 57 2.10 19.39 -2.48
CA PRO A 57 1.65 20.61 -1.86
C PRO A 57 0.86 20.24 -0.61
N LYS A 58 1.30 20.75 0.55
CA LYS A 58 0.53 20.61 1.78
C LYS A 58 -0.76 21.39 1.56
N ALA A 59 -1.90 20.70 1.61
CA ALA A 59 -3.19 21.35 1.53
C ALA A 59 -3.28 22.45 2.60
N SER A 60 -3.79 23.61 2.20
CA SER A 60 -4.06 24.68 3.16
C SER A 60 -5.14 24.24 4.16
N SER A 61 -5.15 24.84 5.35
CA SER A 61 -6.16 24.57 6.36
C SER A 61 -7.60 24.78 5.83
N ALA A 62 -7.79 25.75 4.93
CA ALA A 62 -9.09 26.04 4.31
C ALA A 62 -9.56 24.92 3.36
N GLU A 63 -8.64 24.33 2.57
CA GLU A 63 -8.96 23.21 1.68
C GLU A 63 -9.31 21.95 2.48
N ILE A 64 -8.59 21.70 3.57
CA ILE A 64 -8.85 20.57 4.48
C ILE A 64 -10.23 20.70 5.14
N GLU A 65 -10.58 21.90 5.62
CA GLU A 65 -11.89 22.16 6.24
C GLU A 65 -13.04 21.98 5.23
N THR A 66 -12.85 22.42 3.99
CA THR A 66 -13.83 22.27 2.91
C THR A 66 -14.10 20.79 2.62
N VAL A 67 -13.05 19.97 2.52
CA VAL A 67 -13.19 18.52 2.29
C VAL A 67 -13.82 17.82 3.50
N MET A 68 -13.44 18.20 4.72
CA MET A 68 -14.02 17.62 5.96
C MET A 68 -15.54 17.86 6.06
N LYS A 69 -16.01 19.05 5.68
CA LYS A 69 -17.46 19.37 5.67
C LYS A 69 -18.23 18.49 4.69
N VAL A 70 -17.70 18.29 3.48
CA VAL A 70 -18.33 17.42 2.46
C VAL A 70 -18.37 15.96 2.93
N VAL A 71 -17.29 15.46 3.51
CA VAL A 71 -17.23 14.07 4.01
C VAL A 71 -18.19 13.86 5.18
N GLN A 72 -18.40 14.87 6.04
CA GLN A 72 -19.40 14.81 7.11
C GLN A 72 -20.83 14.83 6.57
N GLN A 73 -21.12 15.64 5.56
CA GLN A 73 -22.46 15.74 4.95
C GLN A 73 -22.89 14.51 4.15
N THR A 74 -21.94 13.71 3.66
CA THR A 74 -22.23 12.46 2.92
C THR A 74 -22.39 11.25 3.87
N ARG A 75 -22.22 11.47 5.18
CA ARG A 75 -22.23 10.43 6.21
C ARG A 75 -23.53 10.43 7.04
N ASP A 76 -24.44 11.36 6.76
CA ASP A 76 -25.85 11.37 7.13
C ASP A 76 -26.71 10.91 5.94
#